data_AF-A0A353GDP7-F1
#
_entry.id   AF-A0A353GDP7-F1
#
_cell.length_a   1.000
_cell.length_b   1.000
_cell.length_c   1.000
_cell.angle_alpha   90.00
_cell.angle_beta   90.00
_cell.angle_gamma   90.00
#
_symmetry.space_group_name_H-M   'P 1'
#
loop_
_entity.id
_entity.type
_entity.pdbx_description
1 polymer ?
#
loop_
_entity_poly.entity_id
_entity_poly.type
_entity_poly.pdbx_seq_one_letter_code
_entity_poly.pdbx_strand_id
1 'polypeptide(L)'
;MSADHRIEAITKRIVERSKPTREPYLARVRHASTTGVKRGSLACANLAHGFAVCSSGDKAALAGDTVPNLGIITAYNDMLSAHQPFEHFPDLIRKAAAEVGGVAQVAGGVSAMRGSA
;
A
#
# COMPACT_ATOMS: atom_id res chain seq x y z
N MET A 1 13.23 13.96 -24.93
CA MET A 1 14.26 14.33 -23.93
C MET A 1 15.14 13.13 -23.72
N SER A 2 16.38 13.15 -24.20
CA SER A 2 17.35 12.08 -23.87
C SER A 2 17.73 12.27 -22.40
N ALA A 3 17.63 11.23 -21.58
CA ALA A 3 18.10 11.32 -20.21
C ALA A 3 19.61 11.61 -20.21
N ASP A 4 20.08 12.45 -19.28
CA ASP A 4 21.51 12.71 -19.07
C ASP A 4 22.22 11.37 -18.81
N HIS A 5 23.26 11.06 -19.59
CA HIS A 5 24.01 9.80 -19.50
C HIS A 5 24.52 9.50 -18.08
N ARG A 6 24.76 10.53 -17.26
CA ARG A 6 25.13 10.37 -15.85
C ARG A 6 23.99 9.79 -15.01
N ILE A 7 22.75 10.23 -15.26
CA ILE A 7 21.55 9.72 -14.58
C ILE A 7 21.30 8.26 -14.97
N GLU A 8 21.50 7.90 -16.23
CA GLU A 8 21.42 6.51 -16.68
C GLU A 8 22.46 5.63 -16.01
N ALA A 9 23.72 6.08 -15.94
CA ALA A 9 24.80 5.35 -15.27
C ALA A 9 24.52 5.14 -13.76
N ILE A 10 24.01 6.17 -13.08
CA ILE A 10 23.62 6.08 -11.66
C ILE A 10 22.47 5.10 -11.48
N THR A 11 21.43 5.21 -12.32
CA THR A 11 20.27 4.31 -12.29
C THR A 11 20.71 2.86 -12.48
N LYS A 12 21.55 2.59 -13.48
CA LYS A 12 22.08 1.25 -13.74
C LYS A 12 22.85 0.71 -12.53
N ARG A 13 23.72 1.52 -11.93
CA ARG A 13 24.47 1.13 -10.73
C ARG A 13 23.55 0.77 -9.55
N ILE A 14 22.49 1.55 -9.33
CA ILE A 14 21.51 1.28 -8.27
C ILE A 14 20.77 -0.03 -8.55
N VAL A 15 20.32 -0.23 -9.80
CA VAL A 15 19.64 -1.46 -10.22
C VAL A 15 20.52 -2.68 -9.94
N GLU A 16 21.77 -2.68 -10.41
CA GLU A 16 22.70 -3.81 -10.22
C GLU A 16 22.97 -4.08 -8.73
N ARG A 17 23.24 -3.03 -7.94
CA ARG A 17 23.45 -3.17 -6.49
C ARG A 17 22.24 -3.76 -5.76
N SER A 18 21.03 -3.43 -6.21
CA SER A 18 19.79 -3.86 -5.57
C SER A 18 19.30 -5.24 -6.00
N LYS A 19 19.85 -5.84 -7.08
CA LYS A 19 19.40 -7.16 -7.59
C LYS A 19 19.33 -8.25 -6.51
N PRO A 20 20.39 -8.50 -5.70
CA PRO A 20 20.40 -9.63 -4.76
C PRO A 20 19.29 -9.60 -3.72
N THR A 21 18.82 -8.41 -3.32
CA THR A 21 17.74 -8.25 -2.34
C THR A 21 16.37 -8.07 -3.00
N ARG A 22 16.32 -7.42 -4.16
CA ARG A 22 15.08 -7.15 -4.91
C ARG A 22 14.49 -8.43 -5.51
N GLU A 23 15.31 -9.32 -6.06
CA GLU A 23 14.83 -10.53 -6.72
C GLU A 23 14.07 -11.48 -5.77
N PRO A 24 14.61 -11.82 -4.57
CA PRO A 24 13.86 -12.63 -3.60
C PRO A 24 12.57 -11.95 -3.12
N TYR A 25 12.58 -10.62 -2.95
CA TYR A 25 11.37 -9.88 -2.58
C TYR A 25 10.30 -10.01 -3.66
N LEU A 26 10.63 -9.77 -4.92
CA LEU A 26 9.68 -9.88 -6.03
C LEU A 26 9.17 -11.31 -6.24
N ALA A 27 10.03 -12.32 -6.03
CA ALA A 27 9.61 -13.72 -6.07
C ALA A 27 8.56 -14.02 -5.00
N ARG A 28 8.76 -13.55 -3.76
CA ARG A 28 7.78 -13.68 -2.67
C ARG A 28 6.45 -13.00 -3.01
N VAL A 29 6.49 -11.78 -3.55
CA VAL A 29 5.27 -11.04 -3.94
C VAL A 29 4.51 -11.78 -5.04
N ARG A 30 5.19 -12.27 -6.08
CA ARG A 30 4.55 -13.06 -7.14
C ARG A 30 3.92 -14.33 -6.60
N HIS A 31 4.62 -15.08 -5.75
CA HIS A 31 4.07 -16.28 -5.13
C HIS A 31 2.86 -15.99 -4.23
N ALA A 32 2.90 -14.89 -3.47
CA ALA A 32 1.76 -14.47 -2.66
C ALA A 32 0.53 -14.13 -3.52
N SER A 33 0.73 -13.45 -4.65
CA SER A 33 -0.37 -13.11 -5.58
C SER A 33 -1.08 -14.34 -6.15
N THR A 34 -0.36 -15.45 -6.38
CA THR A 34 -0.96 -16.71 -6.86
C THR A 34 -1.75 -17.47 -5.80
N THR A 35 -1.61 -17.11 -4.51
CA THR A 35 -2.25 -17.84 -3.40
C THR A 35 -3.65 -17.29 -3.07
N GLY A 36 -4.10 -16.24 -3.77
CA GLY A 36 -5.44 -15.65 -3.62
C GLY A 36 -5.65 -14.93 -2.27
N VAL A 37 -6.81 -14.28 -2.14
CA VAL A 37 -7.20 -13.55 -0.91
C VAL A 37 -7.71 -14.54 0.13
N LYS A 38 -6.91 -14.85 1.14
CA LYS A 38 -7.31 -15.75 2.25
C LYS A 38 -8.18 -15.04 3.30
N ARG A 39 -9.40 -14.64 2.94
CA ARG A 39 -10.38 -14.10 3.91
C ARG A 39 -11.19 -15.17 4.62
N GLY A 40 -11.43 -16.31 3.99
CA GLY A 40 -12.19 -17.43 4.58
C GLY A 40 -11.53 -18.09 5.81
N SER A 41 -10.24 -17.81 6.08
CA SER A 41 -9.51 -18.32 7.25
C SER A 41 -9.39 -17.29 8.39
N LEU A 42 -9.95 -16.08 8.25
CA LEU A 42 -9.92 -15.06 9.29
C LEU A 42 -11.15 -15.22 10.20
N ALA A 43 -10.94 -15.16 11.51
CA ALA A 43 -12.03 -15.19 12.48
C ALA A 43 -13.01 -14.02 12.26
N CYS A 44 -14.32 -14.29 12.39
CA CYS A 44 -15.39 -13.33 12.10
C CYS A 44 -15.21 -11.96 12.78
N ALA A 45 -14.59 -11.91 13.96
CA ALA A 45 -14.29 -10.67 14.67
C ALA A 45 -13.30 -9.75 13.93
N ASN A 46 -12.27 -10.31 13.29
CA ASN A 46 -11.28 -9.52 12.53
C ASN A 46 -11.89 -8.97 11.23
N LEU A 47 -12.78 -9.72 10.61
CA LEU A 47 -13.52 -9.29 9.42
C LEU A 47 -14.52 -8.17 9.77
N ALA A 48 -15.27 -8.33 10.86
CA ALA A 48 -16.23 -7.32 11.31
C ALA A 48 -15.57 -5.97 11.63
N HIS A 49 -14.40 -5.97 12.29
CA HIS A 49 -13.65 -4.74 12.55
C HIS A 49 -13.06 -4.12 11.28
N GLY A 50 -12.50 -4.93 10.39
CA GLY A 50 -11.94 -4.45 9.11
C GLY A 50 -13.00 -3.80 8.21
N PHE A 51 -14.27 -4.22 8.31
CA PHE A 51 -15.37 -3.70 7.50
C PHE A 51 -16.15 -2.58 8.19
N ALA A 52 -16.00 -2.36 9.50
CA ALA A 52 -16.86 -1.46 10.27
C ALA A 52 -16.89 -0.02 9.72
N VAL A 53 -15.74 0.47 9.24
CA VAL A 53 -15.52 1.85 8.75
C VAL A 53 -15.72 1.96 7.24
N CYS A 54 -15.95 0.85 6.54
CA CYS A 54 -16.26 0.85 5.12
C CYS A 54 -17.62 1.47 4.83
N SER A 55 -17.75 2.14 3.69
CA SER A 55 -19.06 2.56 3.16
C SER A 55 -19.97 1.33 2.99
N SER A 56 -21.28 1.52 2.93
CA SER A 56 -22.23 0.40 2.75
C SER A 56 -21.94 -0.42 1.48
N GLY A 57 -21.45 0.23 0.41
CA GLY A 57 -20.99 -0.43 -0.81
C GLY A 57 -19.70 -1.24 -0.61
N ASP A 58 -18.72 -0.67 0.08
CA ASP A 58 -17.45 -1.35 0.39
C ASP A 58 -17.67 -2.54 1.34
N LYS A 59 -18.62 -2.45 2.28
CA LYS A 59 -19.00 -3.57 3.16
C LYS A 59 -19.54 -4.75 2.36
N ALA A 60 -20.41 -4.50 1.38
CA ALA A 60 -20.95 -5.54 0.51
C ALA A 60 -19.85 -6.15 -0.39
N ALA A 61 -18.98 -5.31 -0.94
CA ALA A 61 -17.83 -5.72 -1.77
C ALA A 61 -16.81 -6.57 -0.98
N LEU A 62 -16.59 -6.25 0.30
CA LEU A 62 -15.65 -6.96 1.15
C LEU A 62 -16.23 -8.20 1.83
N ALA A 63 -17.55 -8.25 2.04
CA ALA A 63 -18.29 -9.39 2.60
C ALA A 63 -18.60 -10.49 1.57
N GLY A 64 -18.64 -10.13 0.28
CA GLY A 64 -18.69 -11.08 -0.83
C GLY A 64 -17.32 -11.66 -1.17
N ASP A 65 -17.13 -12.04 -2.43
CA ASP A 65 -15.91 -12.71 -2.88
C ASP A 65 -14.90 -11.75 -3.53
N THR A 66 -13.63 -11.97 -3.18
CA THR A 66 -12.44 -11.61 -3.99
C THR A 66 -12.12 -10.13 -4.28
N VAL A 67 -12.71 -9.13 -3.62
CA VAL A 67 -12.29 -7.72 -3.81
C VAL A 67 -10.98 -7.43 -3.05
N PRO A 68 -9.88 -7.00 -3.69
CA PRO A 68 -8.63 -6.67 -3.00
C PRO A 68 -8.82 -5.48 -2.06
N ASN A 69 -8.25 -5.58 -0.86
CA ASN A 69 -8.25 -4.49 0.12
C ASN A 69 -6.81 -4.01 0.35
N LEU A 70 -6.56 -2.74 0.05
CA LEU A 70 -5.27 -2.08 0.19
C LEU A 70 -5.17 -1.39 1.55
N GLY A 71 -4.22 -1.83 2.38
CA GLY A 71 -3.86 -1.13 3.61
C GLY A 71 -2.91 0.03 3.32
N ILE A 72 -3.33 1.25 3.68
CA ILE A 72 -2.54 2.48 3.58
C ILE A 72 -1.87 2.74 4.93
N ILE A 73 -0.55 2.84 4.93
CA ILE A 73 0.23 3.26 6.09
C ILE A 73 0.71 4.69 5.84
N THR A 74 0.33 5.62 6.72
CA THR A 74 0.65 7.04 6.55
C THR A 74 1.64 7.53 7.60
N ALA A 75 2.51 8.46 7.22
CA ALA A 75 3.37 9.20 8.14
C ALA A 75 2.84 10.63 8.38
N TYR A 76 1.57 10.90 8.01
CA TYR A 76 0.96 12.22 8.15
C TYR A 76 1.09 12.77 9.57
N ASN A 77 1.44 14.05 9.65
CA ASN A 77 1.40 14.85 10.86
C ASN A 77 1.39 16.32 10.46
N ASP A 78 0.82 17.17 11.31
CA ASP A 78 0.73 18.61 11.07
C ASP A 78 2.05 19.37 11.38
N MET A 79 3.03 18.70 11.99
CA MET A 79 4.25 19.34 12.50
C MET A 79 5.35 19.53 11.44
N LEU A 80 5.35 18.72 10.37
CA LEU A 80 6.34 18.79 9.30
C LEU A 80 5.69 19.19 7.98
N SER A 81 6.15 20.30 7.41
CA SER A 81 5.69 20.78 6.10
C SER A 81 5.85 19.73 4.98
N ALA A 82 6.90 18.91 5.03
CA ALA A 82 7.12 17.83 4.08
C ALA A 82 6.05 16.72 4.12
N HIS A 83 5.25 16.65 5.18
CA HIS A 83 4.23 15.63 5.39
C HIS A 83 2.82 16.12 5.06
N GLN A 84 2.62 17.42 4.82
CA GLN A 84 1.32 17.97 4.45
C GLN A 84 0.66 17.23 3.27
N PRO A 85 1.38 16.84 2.20
CA PRO A 85 0.76 16.09 1.09
C PRO A 85 0.09 14.77 1.52
N PHE A 86 0.55 14.15 2.61
CA PHE A 86 0.02 12.87 3.10
C PHE A 86 -1.38 12.98 3.70
N GLU A 87 -1.89 14.20 3.93
CA GLU A 87 -3.26 14.46 4.34
C GLU A 87 -4.26 13.98 3.28
N HIS A 88 -4.00 14.30 2.01
CA HIS A 88 -4.94 14.08 0.91
C HIS A 88 -4.68 12.80 0.11
N PHE A 89 -3.48 12.22 0.24
CA PHE A 89 -3.12 11.00 -0.49
C PHE A 89 -4.03 9.81 -0.19
N PRO A 90 -4.50 9.56 1.05
CA PRO A 90 -5.43 8.48 1.31
C PRO A 90 -6.71 8.55 0.47
N ASP A 91 -7.24 9.76 0.22
CA ASP A 91 -8.44 9.93 -0.62
C ASP A 91 -8.15 9.66 -2.09
N LEU A 92 -7.00 10.11 -2.60
CA LEU A 92 -6.58 9.83 -3.98
C LEU A 92 -6.37 8.33 -4.19
N ILE A 93 -5.73 7.65 -3.23
CA ILE A 93 -5.51 6.20 -3.28
C ILE A 93 -6.83 5.45 -3.23
N ARG A 94 -7.78 5.86 -2.38
CA ARG A 94 -9.13 5.27 -2.33
C ARG A 94 -9.85 5.37 -3.67
N LYS A 95 -9.83 6.54 -4.31
CA LYS A 95 -10.46 6.75 -5.62
C LYS A 95 -9.83 5.86 -6.69
N ALA A 96 -8.50 5.84 -6.77
CA ALA A 96 -7.78 4.99 -7.73
C ALA A 96 -8.03 3.49 -7.50
N ALA A 97 -8.12 3.06 -6.24
CA ALA A 97 -8.48 1.68 -5.91
C ALA A 97 -9.91 1.35 -6.35
N ALA A 98 -10.87 2.25 -6.10
CA ALA A 98 -12.25 2.07 -6.50
C ALA A 98 -12.44 1.97 -8.02
N GLU A 99 -11.68 2.75 -8.81
CA GLU A 99 -11.70 2.71 -10.28
C GLU A 99 -11.33 1.34 -10.86
N VAL A 100 -10.51 0.56 -10.16
CA VAL A 100 -10.10 -0.80 -10.57
C VAL A 100 -10.86 -1.89 -9.80
N GLY A 101 -11.94 -1.52 -9.11
CA GLY A 101 -12.78 -2.45 -8.35
C GLY A 101 -12.13 -2.98 -7.07
N GLY A 102 -11.18 -2.25 -6.49
CA GLY A 102 -10.56 -2.52 -5.20
C GLY A 102 -11.05 -1.58 -4.10
N VAL A 103 -10.79 -1.94 -2.85
CA VAL A 103 -11.03 -1.08 -1.68
C VAL A 103 -9.68 -0.67 -1.09
N ALA A 104 -9.59 0.51 -0.50
CA ALA A 104 -8.41 0.94 0.24
C ALA A 104 -8.81 1.57 1.58
N GLN A 105 -8.03 1.30 2.62
CA GLN A 105 -8.28 1.78 3.98
C GLN A 105 -6.98 2.22 4.62
N VAL A 106 -7.02 3.27 5.44
CA VAL A 106 -5.87 3.59 6.30
C VAL A 106 -5.79 2.53 7.39
N ALA A 107 -4.73 1.72 7.32
CA ALA A 107 -4.48 0.63 8.24
C ALA A 107 -3.70 1.08 9.48
N GLY A 108 -2.97 2.21 9.40
CA GLY A 108 -2.25 2.75 10.54
C GLY A 108 -1.34 3.93 10.20
N GLY A 109 -0.78 4.51 11.26
CA GLY A 109 0.24 5.54 11.19
C GLY A 109 1.63 5.00 11.53
N VAL A 110 2.67 5.65 11.02
CA VAL A 110 4.08 5.43 11.44
C VAL A 110 4.68 6.73 11.92
N SER A 111 5.77 6.64 12.71
CA SER A 111 6.49 7.83 13.17
C SER A 111 6.98 8.66 11.98
N ALA A 112 6.60 9.93 11.97
CA ALA A 112 6.97 10.88 10.93
C ALA A 112 8.47 11.17 10.87
N MET A 113 9.14 11.08 12.01
CA MET A 113 10.57 11.28 12.13
C MET A 113 11.22 10.12 12.85
N ARG A 114 12.46 9.84 12.50
CA ARG A 114 13.33 9.01 13.34
C ARG A 114 13.63 9.85 14.58
N GLY A 115 13.01 9.52 15.72
CA GLY A 115 13.50 10.04 16.99
C GLY A 115 14.97 9.65 17.10
N SER A 116 15.86 10.63 17.24
CA SER A 116 17.25 10.36 17.63
C SER A 116 17.20 9.83 19.07
N ALA A 117 17.12 8.50 19.20
CA ALA A 117 17.46 7.79 20.42
C ALA A 117 18.95 7.47 20.39
#